data_AF-A0A0G0MTJ6-F1
#
_entry.id   AF-A0A0G0MTJ6-F1
#
_cell.length_a   1.000
_cell.length_b   1.000
_cell.length_c   1.000
_cell.angle_alpha   90.00
_cell.angle_beta   90.00
_cell.angle_gamma   90.00
#
_symmetry.space_group_name_H-M   'P 1'
#
loop_
_entity.id
_entity.type
_entity.pdbx_description
1 polymer ?
#
loop_
_entity_poly.entity_id
_entity_poly.type
_entity_poly.pdbx_seq_one_letter_code
_entity_poly.pdbx_strand_id
1 'polypeptide(L)'
;MSLTDHDTTTGISEAQKLGAEMGVKIIPGIEITTAKNNKGLHLLAYGIGEENKILSELLSRLREGRKKGVTERLEKINQNFKSLGRPQVD
;
A
#
# COMPACT_ATOMS: atom_id res chain seq x y z
N MET A 1 2.55 9.91 17.45
CA MET A 1 1.98 9.95 16.08
C MET A 1 2.55 8.79 15.28
N SER A 2 1.92 8.37 14.19
CA SER A 2 2.43 7.29 13.33
C SER A 2 2.05 7.54 11.87
N LEU A 3 2.97 7.27 10.94
CA LEU A 3 2.70 7.17 9.51
C LEU A 3 2.35 5.71 9.21
N THR A 4 1.26 5.48 8.49
CA THR A 4 0.76 4.12 8.19
C THR A 4 0.44 4.02 6.71
N ASP A 5 1.47 4.07 5.86
CA ASP A 5 1.29 3.92 4.43
C ASP A 5 0.83 2.51 4.04
N HIS A 6 0.16 2.42 2.90
CA HIS A 6 -0.44 1.19 2.42
C HIS A 6 0.59 0.24 1.82
N ASP A 7 0.77 -0.93 2.44
CA ASP A 7 1.68 -1.99 2.01
C ASP A 7 3.14 -1.55 1.77
N THR A 8 3.60 -0.52 2.48
CA THR A 8 4.97 -0.01 2.38
C THR A 8 5.46 0.59 3.70
N THR A 9 6.77 0.50 3.95
CA THR A 9 7.46 1.10 5.10
C THR A 9 8.38 2.25 4.69
N THR A 10 8.43 2.58 3.40
CA THR A 10 9.44 3.50 2.83
C THR A 10 9.42 4.91 3.41
N GLY A 11 8.27 5.38 3.88
CA GLY A 11 8.12 6.71 4.48
C GLY A 11 8.50 6.79 5.96
N ILE A 12 8.74 5.66 6.65
CA ILE A 12 8.92 5.65 8.11
C ILE A 12 10.18 6.41 8.52
N SER A 13 11.31 6.14 7.88
CA SER A 13 12.60 6.79 8.18
C SER A 13 12.51 8.32 8.01
N GLU A 14 11.89 8.78 6.92
CA GLU A 14 11.66 10.21 6.67
C GLU A 14 10.74 10.83 7.74
N ALA A 15 9.63 10.16 8.05
CA ALA A 15 8.70 10.63 9.08
C ALA A 15 9.38 10.74 10.45
N GLN A 16 10.18 9.76 10.84
CA GLN A 16 10.92 9.79 12.10
C GLN A 16 11.91 10.95 12.16
N LYS A 17 12.64 11.20 11.07
CA LYS A 17 13.56 12.33 10.96
C LYS A 17 12.84 13.67 11.16
N LEU A 18 11.77 13.92 10.40
CA LEU A 18 10.98 15.15 10.51
C LEU A 18 10.32 15.29 11.89
N GLY A 19 9.84 14.18 12.45
CA GLY A 19 9.29 14.15 13.80
C GLY A 19 10.32 14.59 14.85
N ALA A 20 11.56 14.10 14.76
CA ALA A 20 12.64 14.50 15.66
C ALA A 20 12.95 16.02 15.55
N GLU A 21 12.99 16.55 14.33
CA GLU A 21 13.19 18.00 14.07
C GLU A 21 12.06 18.85 14.67
N MET A 22 10.84 18.33 14.71
CA MET A 22 9.65 19.03 15.23
C MET A 22 9.36 18.73 16.71
N GLY A 23 10.15 17.90 17.39
CA GLY A 23 9.88 17.46 18.76
C GLY A 23 8.67 16.52 18.90
N VAL A 24 8.25 15.87 17.81
CA VAL A 24 7.14 14.93 17.75
C VAL A 24 7.65 13.50 17.67
N LYS A 25 7.30 12.66 18.65
CA LYS A 25 7.63 11.22 18.60
C LYS A 25 6.79 10.49 17.54
N ILE A 26 7.48 9.89 16.58
CA ILE A 26 6.90 9.01 15.55
C ILE A 26 7.10 7.55 15.94
N ILE A 27 5.99 6.82 15.97
CA ILE A 27 5.96 5.37 16.13
C ILE A 27 5.90 4.77 14.72
N PRO A 28 6.85 3.88 14.32
CA PRO A 28 6.78 3.15 13.06
C PRO A 28 5.44 2.45 12.89
N GLY A 29 4.81 2.62 11.74
CA GLY A 29 3.50 2.06 11.43
C GLY A 29 3.37 1.67 9.97
N ILE A 30 2.43 0.77 9.70
CA ILE A 30 2.04 0.36 8.34
C ILE A 30 0.57 -0.06 8.32
N GLU A 31 -0.10 0.18 7.20
CA GLU A 31 -1.42 -0.35 6.90
C GLU A 31 -1.31 -1.50 5.89
N ILE A 32 -1.53 -2.73 6.36
CA ILE A 32 -1.38 -3.95 5.56
C ILE A 32 -2.73 -4.35 4.96
N THR A 33 -2.77 -4.50 3.65
CA THR A 33 -3.92 -5.06 2.92
C THR A 33 -4.07 -6.52 3.29
N THR A 34 -5.27 -6.91 3.74
CA THR A 34 -5.60 -8.31 4.05
C THR A 34 -7.04 -8.62 3.67
N ALA A 35 -7.44 -9.88 3.80
CA ALA A 35 -8.80 -10.31 3.53
C ALA A 35 -9.23 -11.44 4.46
N LYS A 36 -10.50 -11.45 4.80
CA LYS A 36 -11.14 -12.56 5.53
C LYS A 36 -12.54 -12.77 4.97
N ASN A 37 -12.90 -14.02 4.67
CA ASN A 37 -14.21 -14.40 4.13
C ASN A 37 -14.61 -13.56 2.91
N ASN A 38 -13.71 -13.40 1.94
CA ASN A 38 -13.87 -12.58 0.73
C ASN A 38 -14.15 -11.08 0.98
N LYS A 39 -13.91 -10.58 2.20
CA LYS A 39 -13.99 -9.15 2.52
C LYS A 39 -12.58 -8.60 2.67
N GLY A 40 -12.29 -7.51 1.97
CA GLY A 40 -11.08 -6.72 2.17
C GLY A 40 -11.07 -6.09 3.55
N LEU A 41 -9.94 -6.19 4.24
CA LEU A 41 -9.70 -5.65 5.56
C LEU A 41 -8.33 -4.97 5.56
N HIS A 42 -8.15 -3.97 6.41
CA HIS A 42 -6.87 -3.30 6.58
C HIS A 42 -6.39 -3.57 8.00
N LEU A 43 -5.14 -4.00 8.13
CA LEU A 43 -4.52 -4.30 9.42
C LEU A 43 -3.45 -3.24 9.71
N LEU A 44 -3.63 -2.51 10.80
CA LEU A 44 -2.62 -1.59 11.31
C LEU A 44 -1.60 -2.37 12.14
N ALA A 45 -0.32 -2.22 11.83
CA ALA A 45 0.78 -2.75 12.63
C ALA A 45 1.70 -1.62 13.07
N TYR A 46 2.13 -1.65 14.33
CA TYR A 46 2.96 -0.62 14.96
C TYR A 46 4.22 -1.23 15.57
N GLY A 47 5.27 -0.41 15.69
CA GLY A 47 6.54 -0.85 16.27
C GLY A 47 7.30 -1.85 15.39
N ILE A 48 7.03 -1.81 14.08
CA ILE A 48 7.67 -2.68 13.10
C ILE A 48 9.12 -2.23 12.84
N GLY A 49 10.01 -3.19 12.60
CA GLY A 49 11.36 -2.92 12.10
C GLY A 49 11.37 -2.84 10.59
N GLU A 50 11.95 -1.77 10.03
CA GLU A 50 12.04 -1.54 8.58
C GLU A 50 12.84 -2.64 7.86
N GLU A 51 13.79 -3.28 8.55
CA GLU A 51 14.65 -4.34 8.00
C GLU A 51 14.10 -5.77 8.17
N ASN A 52 12.82 -5.91 8.56
CA ASN A 52 12.22 -7.23 8.70
C ASN A 52 12.00 -7.88 7.31
N LYS A 53 12.84 -8.86 6.96
CA LYS A 53 12.80 -9.57 5.67
C LYS A 53 11.46 -10.23 5.38
N ILE A 54 10.85 -10.89 6.38
CA ILE A 54 9.56 -11.58 6.22
C ILE A 54 8.47 -10.56 5.89
N LEU A 55 8.46 -9.42 6.59
CA LEU A 55 7.53 -8.34 6.30
C LEU A 55 7.78 -7.78 4.90
N SER A 56 9.03 -7.48 4.54
CA SER A 56 9.39 -6.95 3.22
C SER A 56 8.92 -7.84 2.07
N GLU A 57 9.13 -9.16 2.19
CA GLU A 57 8.67 -10.16 1.21
C GLU A 57 7.14 -10.19 1.11
N LEU A 58 6.43 -10.19 2.24
CA LEU A 58 4.95 -10.11 2.26
C LEU A 58 4.47 -8.85 1.53
N LEU A 59 5.03 -7.69 1.86
CA LEU A 59 4.63 -6.42 1.27
C LEU A 59 4.93 -6.36 -0.23
N SER A 60 6.03 -6.96 -0.70
CA SER A 60 6.32 -7.08 -2.14
C SER A 60 5.21 -7.85 -2.87
N ARG A 61 4.82 -9.02 -2.32
CA ARG A 61 3.76 -9.86 -2.90
C ARG A 61 2.42 -9.13 -2.94
N LEU A 62 2.08 -8.37 -1.89
CA LEU A 62 0.85 -7.57 -1.85
C LEU A 62 0.86 -6.48 -2.92
N ARG A 63 1.97 -5.75 -3.08
CA ARG A 63 2.12 -4.72 -4.12
C ARG A 63 2.07 -5.30 -5.53
N GLU A 64 2.67 -6.47 -5.77
CA GLU A 64 2.58 -7.18 -7.05
C GLU A 64 1.14 -7.60 -7.37
N GLY A 65 0.42 -8.17 -6.38
CA GLY A 65 -1.00 -8.50 -6.53
C GLY A 65 -1.85 -7.27 -6.85
N ARG A 66 -1.56 -6.13 -6.20
CA ARG A 66 -2.21 -4.85 -6.48
C ARG A 66 -1.96 -4.37 -7.92
N LYS A 67 -0.70 -4.41 -8.38
CA LYS A 67 -0.34 -4.04 -9.76
C LYS A 67 -1.12 -4.86 -10.77
N LYS A 68 -1.14 -6.19 -10.60
CA LYS A 68 -1.92 -7.10 -11.46
C LYS A 68 -3.41 -6.73 -11.47
N GLY A 69 -4.00 -6.51 -10.29
CA GLY A 69 -5.40 -6.11 -10.18
C GLY A 69 -5.71 -4.74 -10.79
N VAL A 70 -4.75 -3.80 -10.81
CA VAL A 70 -4.89 -2.52 -11.53
C VAL A 70 -4.91 -2.75 -13.04
N THR A 71 -3.98 -3.54 -13.57
CA THR A 71 -3.93 -3.88 -15.00
C THR A 71 -5.24 -4.55 -15.46
N GLU A 72 -5.74 -5.54 -14.73
CA GLU A 72 -7.00 -6.22 -15.06
C GLU A 72 -8.21 -5.27 -15.04
N ARG A 73 -8.22 -4.27 -14.14
CA ARG A 73 -9.28 -3.27 -14.09
C ARG A 73 -9.19 -2.29 -15.26
N LEU A 74 -7.98 -1.85 -15.62
CA LEU A 74 -7.75 -0.99 -16.77
C LEU A 74 -8.20 -1.66 -18.07
N GLU A 75 -7.89 -2.94 -18.25
CA GLU A 75 -8.38 -3.72 -19.40
C GLU A 75 -9.91 -3.73 -19.48
N LYS A 76 -10.60 -3.97 -18.37
CA LYS A 76 -12.07 -3.95 -18.30
C LYS A 76 -12.63 -2.55 -18.59
N ILE A 77 -12.00 -1.50 -18.07
CA ILE A 77 -12.39 -0.11 -18.35
C ILE A 77 -12.26 0.17 -19.85
N ASN A 78 -11.13 -0.20 -20.46
CA ASN A 78 -10.87 0.02 -21.89
C ASN A 78 -11.81 -0.80 -22.79
N GLN A 79 -12.20 -2.01 -22.39
CA GLN A 79 -13.24 -2.78 -23.07
C GLN A 79 -14.60 -2.05 -23.04
N ASN A 80 -14.98 -1.50 -21.89
CA ASN A 80 -16.21 -0.71 -21.75
C ASN A 80 -16.14 0.63 -22.50
N PHE A 81 -14.98 1.27 -22.56
CA PHE A 81 -14.80 2.49 -23.34
C PHE A 81 -14.93 2.21 -24.83
N LYS A 82 -14.35 1.11 -25.31
CA LYS A 82 -14.50 0.66 -26.69
C LYS A 82 -15.97 0.41 -27.07
N SER A 83 -16.78 -0.21 -26.21
CA SER A 83 -18.21 -0.42 -26.48
C SER A 83 -19.02 0.88 -26.51
N LEU A 84 -18.52 1.94 -25.87
CA LEU A 84 -19.12 3.28 -25.85
C LEU A 84 -18.53 4.25 -26.89
N GLY A 85 -17.63 3.78 -27.77
CA GLY A 85 -16.96 4.63 -28.77
C GLY A 85 -15.98 5.66 -28.16
N ARG A 86 -15.47 5.41 -26.95
CA ARG A 86 -14.52 6.27 -26.24
C ARG A 86 -13.07 5.80 -26.43
N PRO A 87 -12.07 6.71 -26.40
CA PRO A 87 -10.65 6.34 -26.48
C PRO A 87 -10.21 5.55 -25.24
N GLN A 88 -9.14 4.76 -25.37
CA GLN A 88 -8.53 4.03 -24.26
C GLN A 88 -7.79 4.96 -23.30
N VAL A 89 -7.61 4.49 -22.07
CA VAL A 89 -6.87 5.16 -20.99
C VAL A 89 -5.79 4.25 -20.42
N ASP A 90 -4.70 4.86 -19.98
CA ASP A 90 -3.53 4.22 -19.36
C ASP A 90 -3.59 4.23 -17.82
#